data_AF-A0A9D9DKQ0-F1
#
_entry.id   AF-A0A9D9DKQ0-F1
#
_cell.length_a   1.000
_cell.length_b   1.000
_cell.length_c   1.000
_cell.angle_alpha   90.00
_cell.angle_beta   90.00
_cell.angle_gamma   90.00
#
_symmetry.space_group_name_H-M   'P 1'
#
loop_
_entity.id
_entity.type
_entity.pdbx_description
1 polymer ?
#
loop_
_entity_poly.entity_id
_entity_poly.type
_entity_poly.pdbx_seq_one_letter_code
_entity_poly.pdbx_strand_id
1 'polypeptide(L)'
;MINRIYPNFGDKNDPCLIVALKEALETNEIDTSSINIKADGYIDLANARKLIKKYFPNSTYEYFKKDERIGLFHFTQEGKFIILTLGHFSYLDNFINHSFYDNYFDEIVAYWKLD
;
A
#
# COMPACT_ATOMS: atom_id res chain seq x y z
N MET A 1 -11.21 -15.52 -2.11
CA MET A 1 -11.84 -14.47 -1.28
C MET A 1 -10.71 -13.80 -0.51
N ILE A 2 -10.62 -12.47 -0.52
CA ILE A 2 -9.58 -11.76 0.24
C ILE A 2 -9.99 -11.73 1.71
N ASN A 3 -9.11 -12.25 2.58
CA ASN A 3 -9.24 -12.16 4.03
C ASN A 3 -8.67 -10.84 4.53
N ARG A 4 -9.20 -10.32 5.64
CA ARG A 4 -8.71 -9.07 6.26
C ARG A 4 -8.18 -9.29 7.65
N ILE A 5 -7.11 -8.57 7.95
CA ILE A 5 -6.60 -8.41 9.30
C ILE A 5 -6.16 -6.96 9.52
N TYR A 6 -6.15 -6.54 10.77
CA TYR A 6 -5.53 -5.28 11.13
C TYR A 6 -4.01 -5.41 11.03
N PRO A 7 -3.31 -4.37 10.56
CA PRO A 7 -1.85 -4.32 10.60
C PRO A 7 -1.31 -4.59 12.01
N ASN A 8 -0.23 -5.36 12.08
CA ASN A 8 0.52 -5.65 13.31
C ASN A 8 1.46 -4.50 13.72
N PHE A 9 1.90 -3.72 12.75
CA PHE A 9 2.86 -2.63 12.85
C PHE A 9 2.20 -1.31 12.40
N GLY A 10 2.53 -0.23 13.12
CA GLY A 10 2.05 1.13 12.83
C GLY A 10 1.23 1.74 13.97
N ASP A 11 1.52 3.01 14.28
CA ASP A 11 0.67 3.83 15.16
C ASP A 11 -0.51 4.39 14.33
N LYS A 12 -1.63 4.72 14.99
CA LYS A 12 -2.79 5.38 14.37
C LYS A 12 -2.44 6.71 13.68
N ASN A 13 -1.30 7.29 14.04
CA ASN A 13 -0.79 8.54 13.48
C ASN A 13 0.16 8.34 12.29
N ASP A 14 0.60 7.12 12.02
CA ASP A 14 1.47 6.86 10.87
C ASP A 14 0.67 6.97 9.56
N PRO A 15 1.24 7.58 8.50
CA PRO A 15 0.64 7.54 7.18
C PRO A 15 0.40 6.10 6.71
N CYS A 16 -0.74 5.84 6.06
CA CYS A 16 -1.13 4.49 5.64
C CYS A 16 -0.08 3.76 4.77
N LEU A 17 0.69 4.49 3.94
CA LEU A 17 1.80 3.89 3.19
C LEU A 17 2.93 3.42 4.10
N ILE A 18 3.25 4.18 5.14
CA ILE A 18 4.29 3.82 6.11
C ILE A 18 3.89 2.55 6.84
N VAL A 19 2.63 2.46 7.25
CA VAL A 19 2.06 1.26 7.87
C VAL A 19 2.14 0.07 6.90
N ALA A 20 1.72 0.23 5.64
CA ALA A 20 1.81 -0.84 4.65
C ALA A 20 3.25 -1.33 4.42
N LEU A 21 4.23 -0.41 4.43
CA LEU A 21 5.65 -0.77 4.34
C LEU A 21 6.16 -1.48 5.59
N LYS A 22 5.76 -1.02 6.78
CA LYS A 22 6.08 -1.67 8.06
C LYS A 22 5.58 -3.10 8.10
N GLU A 23 4.34 -3.33 7.66
CA GLU A 23 3.77 -4.68 7.49
C GLU A 23 4.59 -5.51 6.51
N ALA A 24 4.85 -4.99 5.31
CA ALA A 24 5.55 -5.72 4.27
C ALA A 24 6.99 -6.13 4.65
N LEU A 25 7.65 -5.32 5.47
CA LEU A 25 9.03 -5.51 5.93
C LEU A 25 9.14 -6.13 7.32
N GLU A 26 8.00 -6.36 7.99
CA GLU A 26 7.92 -6.84 9.37
C GLU A 26 8.77 -6.01 10.35
N THR A 27 8.65 -4.68 10.27
CA THR A 27 9.45 -3.71 11.05
C THR A 27 8.62 -2.56 11.58
N ASN A 28 9.05 -1.95 12.69
CA ASN A 28 8.47 -0.72 13.23
C ASN A 28 9.14 0.56 12.70
N GLU A 29 10.23 0.44 11.96
CA GLU A 29 11.06 1.58 11.55
C GLU A 29 11.11 1.71 10.03
N ILE A 30 10.67 2.87 9.53
CA ILE A 30 10.77 3.27 8.13
C ILE A 30 11.44 4.64 8.07
N ASP A 31 12.54 4.73 7.33
CA ASP A 31 13.26 5.97 7.10
C ASP A 31 12.58 6.78 5.99
N THR A 32 11.89 7.82 6.42
CA THR A 32 11.14 8.77 5.59
C THR A 32 11.92 10.06 5.30
N SER A 33 13.17 10.19 5.75
CA SER A 33 13.97 11.42 5.61
C SER A 33 14.15 11.89 4.16
N SER A 34 14.07 10.96 3.21
CA SER A 34 14.21 11.21 1.77
C SER A 34 12.92 11.61 1.05
N ILE A 35 11.78 11.65 1.74
CA ILE A 35 10.48 11.96 1.14
C ILE A 35 9.74 13.05 1.91
N ASN A 36 8.87 13.79 1.21
CA ASN A 36 8.03 14.79 1.83
C ASN A 36 6.66 14.17 2.16
N ILE A 37 6.35 14.07 3.46
CA ILE A 37 5.04 13.66 3.95
C ILE A 37 4.30 14.95 4.30
N LYS A 38 3.12 15.15 3.70
CA LYS A 38 2.31 16.34 3.98
C LYS A 38 1.82 16.32 5.44
N ALA A 39 1.51 17.49 5.98
CA ALA A 39 1.08 17.65 7.37
C ALA A 39 -0.21 16.89 7.72
N ASP A 40 -1.03 16.56 6.72
CA ASP A 40 -2.23 15.73 6.83
C ASP A 40 -1.95 14.22 6.67
N GLY A 41 -0.69 13.81 6.62
CA GLY A 41 -0.27 12.42 6.43
C GLY A 41 -0.33 11.94 4.98
N TYR A 42 -0.70 12.79 4.01
CA TYR A 42 -0.72 12.40 2.60
C TYR A 42 0.70 12.31 2.02
N ILE A 43 0.90 11.27 1.21
CA ILE A 43 2.12 11.07 0.42
C ILE A 43 1.72 11.03 -1.05
N ASP A 44 2.35 11.86 -1.88
CA ASP A 44 2.09 11.84 -3.31
C ASP A 44 2.66 10.56 -3.97
N LEU A 45 2.14 10.24 -5.15
CA LEU A 45 2.47 9.01 -5.85
C LEU A 45 3.96 8.89 -6.24
N ALA A 46 4.63 10.02 -6.50
CA ALA A 46 6.04 10.02 -6.86
C ALA A 46 6.92 9.70 -5.63
N ASN A 47 6.62 10.29 -4.48
CA ASN A 47 7.26 10.00 -3.21
C ASN A 47 6.94 8.58 -2.73
N ALA A 48 5.70 8.11 -2.90
CA ALA A 48 5.32 6.74 -2.60
C ALA A 48 6.15 5.74 -3.42
N ARG A 49 6.26 5.97 -4.74
CA ARG A 49 7.08 5.13 -5.62
C ARG A 49 8.56 5.14 -5.23
N LYS A 50 9.13 6.31 -4.90
CA LYS A 50 10.52 6.41 -4.42
C LYS A 50 10.72 5.60 -3.15
N LEU A 51 9.81 5.74 -2.18
CA LEU A 51 9.92 5.04 -0.91
C LEU A 51 9.78 3.52 -1.07
N ILE A 52 8.79 3.05 -1.83
CA ILE A 52 8.62 1.61 -2.09
C ILE A 52 9.85 1.04 -2.79
N LYS A 53 10.40 1.75 -3.80
CA LYS A 53 11.63 1.32 -4.49
C LYS A 53 12.87 1.31 -3.61
N LYS A 54 12.94 2.15 -2.57
CA LYS A 54 14.05 2.13 -1.60
C LYS A 54 14.14 0.80 -0.85
N TYR A 55 12.99 0.23 -0.50
CA TYR A 55 12.90 -1.02 0.27
C TYR A 55 12.72 -2.27 -0.59
N PHE A 56 12.03 -2.13 -1.73
CA PHE A 56 11.78 -3.19 -2.70
C PHE A 56 12.30 -2.74 -4.08
N PRO A 57 13.62 -2.78 -4.33
CA PRO A 57 14.22 -2.26 -5.57
C PRO A 57 13.68 -2.93 -6.84
N ASN A 58 13.30 -4.20 -6.75
CA ASN A 58 12.80 -4.99 -7.86
C ASN A 58 11.28 -4.88 -8.06
N SER A 59 10.56 -4.20 -7.15
CA SER A 59 9.10 -4.10 -7.22
C SER A 59 8.61 -3.59 -8.57
N THR A 60 7.59 -4.23 -9.13
CA THR A 60 6.92 -3.72 -10.34
C THR A 60 5.78 -2.79 -9.95
N TYR A 61 5.34 -1.96 -10.89
CA TYR A 61 4.35 -0.92 -10.62
C TYR A 61 3.32 -0.87 -11.75
N GLU A 62 2.04 -0.83 -11.40
CA GLU A 62 0.94 -0.63 -12.34
C GLU A 62 0.02 0.50 -11.84
N TYR A 63 -0.41 1.34 -12.76
CA TYR A 63 -1.35 2.44 -12.54
C TYR A 63 -2.57 2.27 -13.42
N PHE A 64 -3.76 2.40 -12.83
CA PHE A 64 -5.02 2.32 -13.55
C PHE A 64 -5.61 3.70 -13.80
N LYS A 65 -5.95 3.98 -15.07
CA LYS A 65 -6.78 5.14 -15.41
C LYS A 65 -8.17 4.96 -14.80
N LYS A 66 -8.86 6.07 -14.57
CA LYS A 66 -10.16 6.10 -13.87
C LYS A 66 -11.16 5.05 -14.38
N ASP A 67 -11.30 4.90 -15.70
CA ASP A 67 -12.30 3.99 -16.29
C ASP A 67 -11.80 2.53 -16.45
N GLU A 68 -10.54 2.26 -16.07
CA GLU A 68 -9.89 0.94 -16.15
C GLU A 68 -9.70 0.30 -14.76
N ARG A 69 -10.12 0.99 -13.69
CA ARG A 69 -9.85 0.52 -12.32
C ARG A 69 -10.70 -0.67 -11.97
N ILE A 70 -10.09 -1.63 -11.30
CA ILE A 70 -10.76 -2.78 -10.71
C ILE A 70 -10.94 -2.56 -9.20
N GLY A 71 -12.03 -3.07 -8.64
CA GLY A 71 -12.21 -3.11 -7.19
C GLY A 71 -11.21 -4.07 -6.54
N LEU A 72 -10.79 -3.78 -5.31
CA LEU A 72 -9.87 -4.63 -4.56
C LEU A 72 -10.36 -6.09 -4.47
N PHE A 73 -11.67 -6.31 -4.30
CA PHE A 73 -12.23 -7.66 -4.23
C PHE A 73 -12.09 -8.48 -5.53
N HIS A 74 -11.89 -7.82 -6.68
CA HIS A 74 -11.60 -8.46 -7.97
C HIS A 74 -10.09 -8.63 -8.21
N PHE A 75 -9.24 -8.22 -7.29
CA PHE A 75 -7.79 -8.40 -7.43
C PHE A 75 -7.43 -9.86 -7.12
N THR A 76 -7.14 -10.63 -8.16
CA THR A 76 -6.92 -12.09 -8.06
C THR A 76 -5.46 -12.51 -8.26
N GLN A 77 -4.50 -11.63 -7.97
CA GLN A 77 -3.07 -11.95 -8.13
C GLN A 77 -2.46 -12.50 -6.83
N GLU A 78 -1.69 -13.58 -6.94
CA GLU A 78 -0.87 -14.11 -5.84
C GLU A 78 0.47 -13.36 -5.72
N GLY A 79 0.99 -13.32 -4.50
CA GLY A 79 2.22 -12.59 -4.16
C GLY A 79 1.99 -11.46 -3.16
N LYS A 80 3.02 -10.64 -2.97
CA LYS A 80 3.02 -9.54 -2.00
C LYS A 80 2.83 -8.22 -2.74
N PHE A 81 1.95 -7.35 -2.24
CA PHE A 81 1.63 -6.09 -2.92
C PHE A 81 1.45 -4.95 -1.92
N ILE A 82 1.87 -3.75 -2.32
CA ILE A 82 1.34 -2.52 -1.75
C ILE A 82 0.28 -2.01 -2.71
N ILE A 83 -0.93 -1.75 -2.21
CA ILE A 83 -2.07 -1.33 -3.02
C ILE A 83 -2.45 0.09 -2.61
N LEU A 84 -2.63 0.96 -3.60
CA LEU A 84 -3.23 2.28 -3.46
C LEU A 84 -4.66 2.24 -3.98
N THR A 85 -5.61 2.48 -3.09
CA THR A 85 -7.00 2.81 -3.41
C THR A 85 -7.21 4.32 -3.32
N LEU A 86 -8.45 4.83 -3.44
CA LEU A 86 -8.73 6.26 -3.36
C LEU A 86 -8.28 6.86 -2.00
N GLY A 87 -7.05 7.38 -1.95
CA GLY A 87 -6.46 8.03 -0.77
C GLY A 87 -5.82 7.10 0.26
N HIS A 88 -5.86 5.78 0.07
CA HIS A 88 -5.44 4.82 1.11
C HIS A 88 -4.51 3.76 0.57
N PHE A 89 -3.44 3.49 1.32
CA PHE A 89 -2.53 2.38 1.05
C PHE A 89 -2.85 1.19 1.95
N SER A 90 -2.71 -0.03 1.42
CA SER A 90 -2.73 -1.28 2.16
C SER A 90 -1.59 -2.21 1.72
N TYR A 91 -1.26 -3.16 2.58
CA TYR A 91 -0.38 -4.28 2.24
C TYR A 91 -1.23 -5.53 2.01
N LEU A 92 -0.97 -6.25 0.92
CA LEU A 92 -1.63 -7.51 0.58
C LEU A 92 -0.56 -8.59 0.52
N ASP A 93 -0.71 -9.64 1.32
CA ASP A 93 0.10 -10.86 1.25
C ASP A 93 -0.77 -12.02 0.76
N ASN A 94 -0.54 -12.41 -0.49
CA ASN A 94 -1.38 -13.34 -1.23
C ASN A 94 -2.84 -12.86 -1.26
N PHE A 95 -3.69 -13.47 -0.44
CA PHE A 95 -5.11 -13.10 -0.33
C PHE A 95 -5.44 -12.51 1.05
N ILE A 96 -4.44 -12.06 1.81
CA ILE A 96 -4.62 -11.44 3.13
C ILE A 96 -4.33 -9.94 3.01
N ASN A 97 -5.35 -9.10 3.21
CA ASN A 97 -5.25 -7.65 3.16
C ASN A 97 -5.07 -7.06 4.56
N HIS A 98 -3.95 -6.40 4.78
CA HIS A 98 -3.57 -5.68 5.99
C HIS A 98 -3.92 -4.21 5.79
N SER A 99 -5.03 -3.77 6.38
CA SER A 99 -5.54 -2.40 6.24
C SER A 99 -6.28 -1.94 7.49
N PHE A 100 -6.20 -0.65 7.78
CA PHE A 100 -7.02 -0.01 8.82
C PHE A 100 -8.44 0.33 8.35
N TYR A 101 -8.70 0.28 7.04
CA TYR A 101 -9.94 0.76 6.45
C TYR A 101 -10.72 -0.35 5.79
N ASP A 102 -12.06 -0.26 5.89
CA ASP A 102 -12.97 -1.24 5.34
C ASP A 102 -13.25 -1.03 3.84
N ASN A 103 -12.21 -0.96 3.01
CA ASN A 103 -12.30 -0.49 1.62
C ASN A 103 -12.36 -1.62 0.57
N TYR A 104 -13.39 -2.49 0.59
CA TYR A 104 -13.43 -3.65 -0.34
C TYR A 104 -13.88 -3.24 -1.74
N PHE A 105 -14.74 -2.23 -1.80
CA PHE A 105 -15.34 -1.72 -3.03
C PHE A 105 -14.53 -0.62 -3.66
N ASP A 106 -13.50 -0.12 -2.97
CA ASP A 106 -12.68 0.94 -3.51
C ASP A 106 -11.87 0.42 -4.70
N GLU A 107 -11.87 1.27 -5.72
CA GLU A 107 -11.11 1.07 -6.93
C GLU A 107 -9.61 1.16 -6.64
N ILE A 108 -8.86 0.18 -7.14
CA ILE A 108 -7.41 0.23 -7.15
C ILE A 108 -6.98 1.32 -8.11
N VAL A 109 -6.26 2.31 -7.59
CA VAL A 109 -5.64 3.38 -8.37
C VAL A 109 -4.29 2.90 -8.89
N ALA A 110 -3.52 2.22 -8.05
CA ALA A 110 -2.24 1.65 -8.41
C ALA A 110 -1.88 0.51 -7.46
N TYR A 111 -0.98 -0.36 -7.89
CA TYR A 111 -0.30 -1.29 -6.98
C TYR A 111 1.18 -1.44 -7.32
N TRP A 112 1.93 -1.90 -6.34
CA TRP A 112 3.30 -2.35 -6.48
C TRP A 112 3.36 -3.82 -6.12
N LYS A 113 3.81 -4.67 -7.04
CA LYS A 113 4.15 -6.05 -6.71
C LYS A 113 5.53 -6.06 -6.08
N LEU A 114 5.63 -6.59 -4.88
CA LEU A 114 6.86 -6.68 -4.11
C LEU A 114 7.58 -7.99 -4.50
N ASP A 115 8.90 -7.90 -4.63
CA ASP A 115 9.82 -9.01 -4.90
C ASP A 115 10.70 -9.24 -3.66
#